data_AF-A0A7S9GWX3-F1
#
_entry.id   AF-A0A7S9GWX3-F1
#
_cell.length_a   1.000
_cell.length_b   1.000
_cell.length_c   1.000
_cell.angle_alpha   90.00
_cell.angle_beta   90.00
_cell.angle_gamma   90.00
#
_symmetry.space_group_name_H-M   'P 1'
#
loop_
_entity.id
_entity.type
_entity.pdbx_description
1 polymer ?
#
loop_
_entity_poly.entity_id
_entity_poly.type
_entity_poly.pdbx_seq_one_letter_code
_entity_poly.pdbx_strand_id
1 'polypeptide(L)' 'MIKRRRFVQQDVLEERLTAEAKSLRIEAKTLSPGVEKEALLKKARQADVAAHMSEWLRSPGLRCPE' A
#
# COMPACT_ATOMS: atom_id res chain seq x y z
N MET A 1 -16.58 -15.80 -25.70
CA MET A 1 -16.38 -14.48 -25.08
C MET A 1 -15.78 -14.66 -23.70
N ILE A 2 -14.58 -14.12 -23.43
CA ILE A 2 -13.93 -14.26 -22.12
C ILE A 2 -14.54 -13.21 -21.18
N LYS A 3 -15.24 -13.67 -20.14
CA LYS A 3 -15.85 -12.80 -19.13
C LYS A 3 -14.76 -12.30 -18.18
N ARG A 4 -14.46 -10.99 -18.20
CA ARG A 4 -13.51 -10.38 -17.25
C ARG A 4 -14.12 -10.37 -15.86
N ARG A 5 -13.44 -10.96 -14.87
CA ARG A 5 -13.80 -10.83 -13.45
C ARG A 5 -13.37 -9.44 -12.97
N ARG A 6 -14.27 -8.45 -13.06
CA ARG A 6 -14.07 -7.15 -12.40
C ARG A 6 -14.26 -7.33 -10.90
N PHE A 7 -13.19 -7.12 -10.15
CA PHE A 7 -13.26 -6.96 -8.71
C PHE A 7 -13.40 -5.48 -8.40
N VAL A 8 -14.43 -5.11 -7.64
CA VAL A 8 -14.62 -3.74 -7.15
C VAL A 8 -13.92 -3.66 -5.80
N GLN A 9 -12.91 -2.80 -5.70
CA GLN A 9 -12.27 -2.49 -4.43
C GLN A 9 -13.21 -1.55 -3.65
N GLN A 10 -13.69 -2.00 -2.49
CA GLN A 10 -14.59 -1.23 -1.63
C GLN A 10 -13.82 -0.16 -0.84
N ASP A 11 -12.63 -0.51 -0.35
CA ASP A 11 -11.79 0.39 0.45
C ASP A 11 -10.88 1.26 -0.42
N VAL A 12 -10.54 2.41 0.15
CA VAL A 12 -9.63 3.38 -0.45
C VAL A 12 -8.23 2.76 -0.56
N LEU A 13 -7.52 3.00 -1.66
CA LEU A 13 -6.23 2.36 -1.95
C LEU A 13 -5.21 2.63 -0.83
N GLU A 14 -5.21 3.87 -0.34
CA GLU A 14 -4.42 4.39 0.76
C GLU A 14 -4.64 3.59 2.06
N GLU A 15 -5.89 3.29 2.40
CA GLU A 15 -6.25 2.52 3.60
C GLU A 15 -5.75 1.08 3.53
N ARG A 16 -5.84 0.46 2.35
CA ARG A 16 -5.36 -0.90 2.12
C ARG A 16 -3.83 -0.99 2.22
N LEU A 17 -3.13 -0.02 1.63
CA LEU A 17 -1.67 0.05 1.68
C LEU A 17 -1.16 0.33 3.11
N THR A 18 -1.82 1.19 3.88
CA THR A 18 -1.47 1.41 5.29
C THR A 18 -1.74 0.19 6.17
N ALA A 19 -2.84 -0.54 5.92
CA ALA A 19 -3.12 -1.81 6.60
C ALA A 19 -2.04 -2.86 6.29
N GLU A 20 -1.65 -3.00 5.03
CA GLU A 20 -0.58 -3.90 4.60
C GLU A 20 0.77 -3.53 5.23
N ALA A 21 1.12 -2.24 5.27
CA ALA A 21 2.34 -1.76 5.92
C ALA A 21 2.37 -2.09 7.42
N LYS A 22 1.21 -2.05 8.11
CA LYS A 22 1.10 -2.47 9.52
C LYS A 22 1.30 -3.97 9.68
N SER A 23 0.66 -4.78 8.85
CA SER A 23 0.82 -6.25 8.88
C SER A 23 2.26 -6.67 8.64
N LEU A 24 2.92 -6.09 7.63
CA LEU A 24 4.34 -6.37 7.32
C LEU A 24 5.27 -5.97 8.47
N ARG A 25 4.96 -4.90 9.21
CA ARG A 25 5.72 -4.52 10.41
C ARG A 25 5.51 -5.51 11.55
N ILE A 26 4.31 -6.04 11.73
CA ILE A 26 4.02 -7.05 12.76
C ILE A 26 4.80 -8.33 12.43
N GLU A 27 4.77 -8.78 11.18
CA GLU A 27 5.54 -9.94 10.71
C GLU A 27 7.05 -9.73 10.86
N ALA A 28 7.55 -8.55 10.52
CA ALA A 28 8.96 -8.20 10.74
C ALA A 28 9.35 -8.19 12.23
N LYS A 29 8.42 -7.93 13.15
CA LYS A 29 8.69 -8.00 14.60
C LYS A 29 8.83 -9.43 15.10
N THR A 30 8.11 -10.38 14.49
CA THR A 30 8.20 -11.80 14.87
C THR A 30 9.46 -12.48 14.36
N LEU A 31 10.10 -11.92 13.32
CA LEU A 31 11.34 -12.44 12.74
C LEU A 31 12.59 -11.93 13.46
N SER A 32 13.58 -12.84 13.54
CA SER A 32 14.95 -12.52 13.95
C SER A 32 15.57 -11.51 12.98
N PRO A 33 16.51 -10.67 13.45
CA PRO A 33 17.26 -9.77 12.57
C PRO A 33 17.99 -10.56 11.48
N GLY A 34 17.73 -10.19 10.22
CA GLY A 34 18.25 -10.86 9.04
C GLY A 34 17.61 -10.34 7.76
N VAL A 35 18.03 -10.89 6.62
CA VAL A 35 17.61 -10.45 5.27
C VAL A 35 16.10 -10.50 5.08
N GLU A 36 15.43 -11.50 5.66
CA GLU A 36 13.97 -11.67 5.56
C GLU A 36 13.21 -10.54 6.29
N LYS A 37 13.66 -10.20 7.50
CA LYS A 37 13.10 -9.08 8.27
C LYS A 37 13.31 -7.76 7.54
N GLU A 38 14.50 -7.52 6.99
CA GLU A 38 14.80 -6.32 6.22
C GLU A 38 13.94 -6.22 4.95
N ALA A 39 13.71 -7.34 4.25
CA ALA A 39 12.84 -7.38 3.09
C ALA A 39 11.40 -7.00 3.43
N LEU A 40 10.86 -7.50 4.56
CA LEU A 40 9.52 -7.14 5.04
C LEU A 40 9.44 -5.66 5.42
N LEU A 41 10.45 -5.12 6.12
CA LEU A 41 10.51 -3.69 6.46
C LEU A 41 10.60 -2.80 5.21
N LYS A 42 11.34 -3.24 4.18
CA LYS A 42 11.42 -2.55 2.90
C LYS A 42 10.07 -2.53 2.19
N LYS A 43 9.35 -3.65 2.16
CA LYS A 43 7.99 -3.72 1.62
C LYS A 43 7.02 -2.83 2.40
N ALA A 44 7.09 -2.84 3.74
CA ALA A 44 6.25 -1.97 4.58
C ALA A 44 6.48 -0.49 4.25
N ARG A 45 7.75 -0.07 4.08
CA ARG A 45 8.09 1.28 3.67
C ARG A 45 7.55 1.63 2.26
N GLN A 46 7.64 0.70 1.31
CA GLN A 46 7.09 0.91 -0.03
C GLN A 46 5.57 1.11 0.01
N ALA A 47 4.86 0.33 0.83
CA ALA A 47 3.42 0.45 1.00
C ALA A 47 3.02 1.80 1.60
N ASP A 48 3.73 2.30 2.63
CA ASP A 48 3.47 3.64 3.18
C ASP A 48 3.70 4.75 2.15
N VAL A 49 4.80 4.68 1.38
CA VAL A 49 5.10 5.68 0.35
C VAL A 49 4.04 5.66 -0.73
N ALA A 50 3.61 4.46 -1.17
CA ALA A 50 2.55 4.32 -2.16
C ALA A 50 1.20 4.85 -1.65
N ALA A 51 0.88 4.67 -0.36
CA ALA A 51 -0.31 5.24 0.26
C ALA A 51 -0.27 6.77 0.20
N HIS A 52 0.86 7.36 0.60
CA HIS A 52 1.03 8.81 0.59
C HIS A 52 1.02 9.41 -0.82
N MET A 53 1.63 8.73 -1.80
CA MET A 53 1.57 9.14 -3.20
C MET A 53 0.14 9.07 -3.75
N SER A 54 -0.62 8.04 -3.38
CA SER A 54 -2.01 7.88 -3.82
C SER A 54 -2.90 9.00 -3.25
N GLU A 55 -2.71 9.33 -1.96
CA GLU A 55 -3.35 10.47 -1.32
C GLU A 55 -3.03 11.78 -2.05
N TRP A 56 -1.75 11.98 -2.39
CA TRP A 56 -1.29 13.16 -3.10
C TRP A 56 -1.92 13.31 -4.49
N LEU A 57 -1.97 12.23 -5.26
CA LEU A 57 -2.61 12.20 -6.59
C LEU A 57 -4.13 12.42 -6.53
N ARG A 58 -4.76 12.11 -5.40
CA ARG A 58 -6.18 12.35 -5.18
C ARG A 58 -6.48 13.82 -4.84
N SER A 59 -5.49 14.56 -4.33
CA SER A 59 -5.68 15.94 -3.87
C SER A 59 -6.09 16.90 -5.00
N PRO A 60 -7.14 17.73 -4.81
CA PRO A 60 -7.67 18.62 -5.84
C PRO A 60 -6.65 19.64 -6.37
N GLY A 61 -5.68 20.05 -5.56
CA GLY A 61 -4.69 21.07 -5.92
C GLY A 61 -3.70 20.67 -7.02
N LEU A 62 -3.70 19.40 -7.43
CA LEU A 62 -2.85 18.85 -8.50
C LEU A 62 -3.65 18.31 -9.69
N ARG A 63 -4.97 18.32 -9.60
CA ARG A 63 -5.81 18.07 -10.77
C ARG A 63 -5.85 19.35 -11.58
N CYS A 64 -5.57 19.24 -12.87
CA CYS A 64 -5.85 20.32 -13.80
C CYS A 64 -7.33 20.72 -13.63
N PRO A 65 -7.64 22.01 -13.42
CA PRO A 65 -9.03 22.47 -13.40
C PRO A 65 -9.67 22.15 -14.77
N GLU A 66 -10.91 21.64 -14.75
CA GLU A 66 -11.74 21.46 -15.95
C GLU A 66 -12.15 22.80 -16.56
#